data_AF-A0A966T4M9-F1
#
_entry.id   AF-A0A966T4M9-F1
#
_cell.length_a   1.000
_cell.length_b   1.000
_cell.length_c   1.000
_cell.angle_alpha   90.00
_cell.angle_beta   90.00
_cell.angle_gamma   90.00
#
_symmetry.space_group_name_H-M   'P 1'
#
loop_
_entity.id
_entity.type
_entity.pdbx_description
1 polymer ?
#
loop_
_entity_poly.entity_id
_entity_poly.type
_entity_poly.pdbx_seq_one_letter_code
_entity_poly.pdbx_strand_id
1 'polypeptide(L)'
;MTSTATPARTGLIAPHGGSLVDLRVPAEQREAAKAGVDHVIECSDRNACDVELLMVGGFSPLRGFMHHDDYRSVVESNRTTSGLLFGLPIVMDTDRDDIAVGHKLLLTYRGQELAVMTVESKWEPDKAREALGCYGTSSIEHPAVKMIATERGRFYLGGAIAGLELPRRVFPCKTPAEVRATLPEGQDVVAFQCRNPIHRAHYELFTRALQASNVSEQGVVLV
;
A
#
# COMPACT_ATOMS: atom_id res chain seq x y z
N MET A 1 -24.61 -32.33 17.53
CA MET A 1 -24.07 -31.29 16.63
C MET A 1 -22.64 -31.68 16.29
N THR A 2 -22.44 -32.24 15.11
CA THR A 2 -21.13 -32.68 14.63
C THR A 2 -20.25 -31.46 14.41
N SER A 3 -19.28 -31.27 15.30
CA SER A 3 -18.17 -30.33 15.13
C SER A 3 -17.39 -30.76 13.89
N THR A 4 -17.60 -30.06 12.77
CA THR A 4 -16.73 -30.17 11.61
C THR A 4 -15.41 -29.52 12.00
N ALA A 5 -14.42 -30.34 12.37
CA ALA A 5 -13.06 -29.89 12.59
C ALA A 5 -12.60 -29.11 11.35
N THR A 6 -12.30 -27.82 11.55
CA THR A 6 -11.67 -26.99 10.53
C THR A 6 -10.37 -27.68 10.11
N PRO A 7 -10.13 -27.94 8.81
CA PRO A 7 -8.89 -28.56 8.39
C PRO A 7 -7.72 -27.73 8.91
N ALA A 8 -6.70 -28.40 9.46
CA ALA A 8 -5.49 -27.75 9.93
C ALA A 8 -4.91 -26.89 8.80
N ARG A 9 -4.94 -25.56 8.98
CA ARG A 9 -4.38 -24.62 8.02
C ARG A 9 -2.87 -24.71 8.13
N THR A 10 -2.24 -25.38 7.17
CA THR A 10 -0.78 -25.46 7.10
C THR A 10 -0.24 -24.18 6.48
N GLY A 11 0.57 -23.43 7.23
CA GLY A 11 1.25 -22.23 6.76
C GLY A 11 0.48 -20.92 6.95
N LEU A 12 1.16 -19.81 6.68
CA LEU A 12 0.59 -18.46 6.78
C LEU A 12 -0.42 -18.19 5.65
N ILE A 13 -1.40 -17.33 5.90
CA ILE A 13 -2.31 -16.84 4.85
C ILE A 13 -1.51 -16.33 3.65
N ALA A 14 -1.92 -16.74 2.44
CA ALA A 14 -1.29 -16.28 1.21
C ALA A 14 -1.36 -14.74 1.12
N PRO A 15 -0.33 -14.08 0.58
CA PRO A 15 -0.41 -12.67 0.24
C PRO A 15 -1.61 -12.37 -0.67
N HIS A 16 -2.13 -11.15 -0.61
CA HIS A 16 -3.23 -10.75 -1.48
C HIS A 16 -2.81 -10.85 -2.96
N GLY A 17 -3.63 -11.50 -3.78
CA GLY A 17 -3.29 -11.86 -5.16
C GLY A 17 -2.39 -13.11 -5.31
N GLY A 18 -2.10 -13.83 -4.22
CA GLY A 18 -1.44 -15.14 -4.23
C GLY A 18 0.08 -15.12 -3.97
N SER A 19 0.75 -13.99 -4.23
CA SER A 19 2.20 -13.84 -4.04
C SER A 19 2.57 -12.47 -3.49
N LEU A 20 3.60 -12.41 -2.64
CA LEU A 20 4.14 -11.14 -2.15
C LEU A 20 4.97 -10.51 -3.27
N VAL A 21 4.64 -9.28 -3.65
CA VAL A 21 5.31 -8.55 -4.72
C VAL A 21 6.39 -7.66 -4.14
N ASP A 22 7.64 -8.09 -4.18
CA ASP A 22 8.80 -7.27 -3.80
C ASP A 22 9.36 -6.58 -5.06
N LEU A 23 9.35 -5.25 -5.07
CA LEU A 23 9.79 -4.43 -6.21
C LEU A 23 11.18 -3.81 -5.99
N ARG A 24 11.86 -4.17 -4.90
CA ARG A 24 13.20 -3.66 -4.63
C ARG A 24 14.21 -4.29 -5.58
N VAL A 25 15.06 -3.46 -6.17
CA VAL A 25 16.17 -3.95 -6.98
C VAL A 25 17.39 -4.26 -6.11
N PRO A 26 18.20 -5.27 -6.47
CA PRO A 26 19.48 -5.53 -5.81
C PRO A 26 20.38 -4.30 -5.83
N ALA A 27 21.23 -4.15 -4.80
CA ALA A 27 22.06 -2.95 -4.62
C ALA A 27 22.94 -2.66 -5.84
N GLU A 28 23.49 -3.70 -6.46
CA GLU A 28 24.32 -3.65 -7.65
C GLU A 28 23.58 -3.22 -8.93
N GLN A 29 22.24 -3.27 -8.94
CA GLN A 29 21.40 -2.90 -10.09
C GLN A 29 20.80 -1.48 -9.95
N ARG A 30 20.97 -0.81 -8.81
CA ARG A 30 20.35 0.50 -8.54
C ARG A 30 20.81 1.59 -9.50
N GLU A 31 22.11 1.69 -9.75
CA GLU A 31 22.64 2.67 -10.72
C GLU A 31 22.12 2.42 -12.14
N ALA A 32 22.02 1.15 -12.54
CA ALA A 32 21.46 0.79 -13.84
C ALA A 32 19.95 1.12 -13.93
N ALA A 33 19.20 0.95 -12.84
CA ALA A 33 17.78 1.30 -12.79
C ALA A 33 17.53 2.81 -13.01
N LYS A 34 18.49 3.66 -12.59
CA LYS A 34 18.48 5.11 -12.80
C LYS A 34 18.87 5.53 -14.22
N ALA A 35 19.29 4.62 -15.08
CA ALA A 35 19.67 4.96 -16.45
C ALA A 35 18.46 5.48 -17.26
N GLY A 36 18.63 6.65 -17.85
CA GLY A 36 17.60 7.32 -18.66
C GLY A 36 16.49 7.95 -17.84
N VAL A 37 16.75 8.37 -16.59
CA VAL A 37 15.82 9.23 -15.85
C VAL A 37 15.65 10.56 -16.57
N ASP A 38 14.40 10.90 -16.87
CA ASP A 38 14.02 12.15 -17.55
C ASP A 38 13.79 13.27 -16.53
N HIS A 39 13.21 12.94 -15.38
CA HIS A 39 12.88 13.91 -14.34
C HIS A 39 13.09 13.37 -12.93
N VAL A 40 13.35 14.29 -12.00
CA VAL A 40 13.36 14.01 -10.56
C VAL A 40 12.10 14.62 -9.94
N ILE A 41 11.44 13.87 -9.05
CA ILE A 41 10.27 14.32 -8.29
C ILE A 41 10.53 14.06 -6.81
N GLU A 42 10.48 15.13 -6.01
CA GLU A 42 10.42 15.00 -4.55
C GLU A 42 9.02 14.58 -4.14
N CYS A 43 8.92 13.41 -3.51
CA CYS A 43 7.68 12.86 -2.98
C CYS A 43 7.19 13.66 -1.77
N SER A 44 5.87 13.83 -1.67
CA SER A 44 5.24 14.17 -0.40
C SER A 44 5.41 13.03 0.63
N ASP A 45 5.17 13.32 1.91
CA ASP A 45 5.13 12.28 2.95
C ASP A 45 4.15 11.14 2.60
N ARG A 46 3.04 11.44 1.91
CA ARG A 46 2.08 10.44 1.45
C ARG A 46 2.65 9.57 0.33
N ASN A 47 3.17 10.20 -0.73
CA ASN A 47 3.74 9.44 -1.85
C ASN A 47 4.90 8.56 -1.37
N ALA A 48 5.74 9.05 -0.45
CA ALA A 48 6.83 8.27 0.11
C ALA A 48 6.34 7.02 0.87
N CYS A 49 5.24 7.12 1.62
CA CYS A 49 4.60 5.96 2.26
C CYS A 49 4.05 4.96 1.22
N ASP A 50 3.41 5.46 0.15
CA ASP A 50 2.87 4.58 -0.90
C ASP A 50 4.00 3.88 -1.68
N VAL A 51 5.07 4.61 -2.01
CA VAL A 51 6.28 4.04 -2.63
C VAL A 51 6.88 2.96 -1.72
N GLU A 52 7.01 3.21 -0.42
CA GLU A 52 7.50 2.20 0.54
C GLU A 52 6.65 0.92 0.51
N LEU A 53 5.32 1.04 0.60
CA LEU A 53 4.42 -0.11 0.63
C LEU A 53 4.35 -0.85 -0.70
N LEU A 54 4.51 -0.16 -1.84
CA LEU A 54 4.69 -0.79 -3.14
C LEU A 54 6.01 -1.57 -3.20
N MET A 55 7.11 -0.97 -2.74
CA MET A 55 8.44 -1.60 -2.78
C MET A 55 8.49 -2.91 -1.99
N VAL A 56 7.93 -2.92 -0.77
CA VAL A 56 8.05 -4.08 0.15
C VAL A 56 6.91 -5.09 0.01
N GLY A 57 5.99 -4.87 -0.93
CA GLY A 57 4.85 -5.75 -1.18
C GLY A 57 3.68 -5.59 -0.20
N GLY A 58 3.65 -4.52 0.57
CA GLY A 58 2.50 -4.15 1.43
C GLY A 58 1.22 -3.92 0.62
N PHE A 59 1.35 -3.52 -0.64
CA PHE A 59 0.25 -3.37 -1.60
C PHE A 59 0.16 -4.48 -2.65
N SER A 60 0.68 -5.69 -2.36
CA SER A 60 0.47 -6.84 -3.25
C SER A 60 -1.04 -6.97 -3.59
N PRO A 61 -1.41 -7.16 -4.87
CA PRO A 61 -0.57 -7.57 -6.01
C PRO A 61 0.00 -6.43 -6.85
N LEU A 62 -0.11 -5.16 -6.44
CA LEU A 62 0.32 -4.04 -7.26
C LEU A 62 1.82 -4.11 -7.58
N ARG A 63 2.17 -3.77 -8.82
CA ARG A 63 3.56 -3.72 -9.33
C ARG A 63 4.06 -2.30 -9.56
N GLY A 64 3.32 -1.32 -9.04
CA GLY A 64 3.53 0.10 -9.24
C GLY A 64 2.25 0.87 -8.91
N PHE A 65 2.23 2.15 -9.28
CA PHE A 65 1.03 2.97 -9.14
C PHE A 65 -0.03 2.53 -10.15
N MET A 66 -1.30 2.56 -9.74
CA MET A 66 -2.42 2.12 -10.57
C MET A 66 -2.51 2.93 -11.86
N HIS A 67 -2.74 2.26 -12.98
CA HIS A 67 -3.17 2.90 -14.23
C HIS A 67 -4.59 3.44 -14.11
N HIS A 68 -4.99 4.26 -15.07
CA HIS A 68 -6.30 4.90 -15.05
C HIS A 68 -7.47 3.91 -14.94
N ASP A 69 -7.39 2.75 -15.60
CA ASP A 69 -8.46 1.75 -15.56
C ASP A 69 -8.59 1.05 -14.19
N ASP A 70 -7.47 0.68 -13.56
CA ASP A 70 -7.47 0.13 -12.19
C ASP A 70 -7.94 1.17 -11.18
N TYR A 71 -7.46 2.41 -11.30
CA TYR A 71 -7.93 3.55 -10.50
C TYR A 71 -9.46 3.69 -10.58
N ARG A 72 -10.02 3.76 -11.80
CA ARG A 72 -11.45 3.92 -12.00
C ARG A 72 -12.24 2.75 -11.42
N SER A 73 -11.77 1.53 -11.69
CA SER A 73 -12.42 0.31 -11.18
C SER A 73 -12.44 0.29 -9.64
N VAL A 74 -11.36 0.71 -9.00
CA VAL A 74 -11.25 0.79 -7.54
C VAL A 74 -12.19 1.85 -6.98
N VAL A 75 -12.21 3.06 -7.55
CA VAL A 75 -13.11 4.14 -7.14
C VAL A 75 -14.58 3.73 -7.25
N GLU A 76 -14.94 2.95 -8.28
CA GLU A 76 -16.33 2.58 -8.55
C GLU A 76 -16.80 1.34 -7.77
N SER A 77 -15.89 0.39 -7.50
CA SER A 77 -16.30 -0.95 -7.04
C SER A 77 -15.41 -1.56 -5.95
N ASN A 78 -14.40 -0.83 -5.48
CA ASN A 78 -13.36 -1.35 -4.57
C ASN A 78 -12.65 -2.58 -5.12
N ARG A 79 -12.52 -2.68 -6.46
CA ARG A 79 -11.83 -3.80 -7.11
C ARG A 79 -10.93 -3.30 -8.23
N THR A 80 -9.79 -3.94 -8.40
CA THR A 80 -8.96 -3.78 -9.61
C THR A 80 -9.70 -4.33 -10.83
N THR A 81 -9.19 -4.03 -12.02
CA THR A 81 -9.69 -4.59 -13.30
C THR A 81 -9.59 -6.11 -13.36
N SER A 82 -8.66 -6.72 -12.61
CA SER A 82 -8.57 -8.18 -12.43
C SER A 82 -9.62 -8.76 -11.48
N GLY A 83 -10.45 -7.92 -10.85
CA GLY A 83 -11.51 -8.31 -9.93
C GLY A 83 -11.07 -8.49 -8.48
N LEU A 84 -9.78 -8.28 -8.16
CA LEU A 84 -9.26 -8.37 -6.79
C LEU A 84 -9.71 -7.17 -5.96
N LEU A 85 -10.09 -7.41 -4.71
CA LEU A 85 -10.53 -6.38 -3.77
C LEU A 85 -9.37 -5.42 -3.45
N PHE A 86 -9.56 -4.13 -3.70
CA PHE A 86 -8.62 -3.09 -3.32
C PHE A 86 -9.41 -1.83 -2.96
N GLY A 87 -9.35 -1.41 -1.70
CA GLY A 87 -10.32 -0.46 -1.14
C GLY A 87 -10.05 1.03 -1.41
N LEU A 88 -8.85 1.38 -1.86
CA LEU A 88 -8.47 2.77 -2.14
C LEU A 88 -7.48 2.84 -3.31
N PRO A 89 -7.56 3.86 -4.18
CA PRO A 89 -6.63 4.00 -5.29
C PRO A 89 -5.23 4.39 -4.81
N ILE A 90 -4.22 3.72 -5.36
CA ILE A 90 -2.79 4.02 -5.13
C ILE A 90 -2.22 4.65 -6.39
N VAL A 91 -1.97 5.96 -6.34
CA VAL A 91 -1.58 6.78 -7.50
C VAL A 91 -0.44 7.71 -7.11
N MET A 92 0.43 8.03 -8.07
CA MET A 92 1.39 9.12 -7.94
C MET A 92 0.77 10.38 -8.52
N ASP A 93 0.87 11.51 -7.85
CA ASP A 93 0.30 12.77 -8.31
C ASP A 93 1.37 13.82 -8.62
N THR A 94 1.04 14.73 -9.53
CA THR A 94 1.93 15.83 -9.93
C THR A 94 1.16 16.99 -10.54
N ASP A 95 1.67 18.21 -10.41
CA ASP A 95 1.21 19.38 -11.15
C ASP A 95 2.00 19.64 -12.44
N ARG A 96 2.96 18.76 -12.76
CA ARG A 96 3.89 18.94 -13.89
C ARG A 96 3.25 18.54 -15.22
N ASP A 97 3.05 19.53 -16.09
CA ASP A 97 2.62 19.31 -17.48
C ASP A 97 3.70 18.63 -18.33
N ASP A 98 4.99 18.84 -18.03
CA ASP A 98 6.14 18.36 -18.82
C ASP A 98 6.43 16.86 -18.69
N ILE A 99 5.82 16.18 -17.71
CA ILE A 99 5.90 14.72 -17.57
C ILE A 99 4.97 14.06 -18.60
N ALA A 100 5.49 13.14 -19.42
CA ALA A 100 4.72 12.38 -20.39
C ALA A 100 4.77 10.86 -20.14
N VAL A 101 3.82 10.14 -20.73
CA VAL A 101 3.87 8.67 -20.81
C VAL A 101 5.15 8.25 -21.53
N GLY A 102 5.85 7.26 -20.97
CA GLY A 102 7.16 6.80 -21.41
C GLY A 102 8.32 7.39 -20.61
N HIS A 103 8.13 8.50 -19.88
CA HIS A 103 9.19 9.08 -19.07
C HIS A 103 9.53 8.21 -17.85
N LYS A 104 10.80 8.23 -17.46
CA LYS A 104 11.30 7.69 -16.20
C LYS A 104 11.49 8.79 -15.17
N LEU A 105 10.92 8.58 -13.99
CA LEU A 105 10.93 9.53 -12.88
C LEU A 105 11.77 8.96 -11.73
N LEU A 106 12.81 9.66 -11.32
CA LEU A 106 13.48 9.39 -10.05
C LEU A 106 12.64 10.00 -8.92
N LEU A 107 12.09 9.16 -8.06
CA LEU A 107 11.32 9.55 -6.90
C LEU A 107 12.24 9.70 -5.69
N THR A 108 12.36 10.93 -5.18
CA THR A 108 13.21 11.25 -4.02
C THR A 108 12.36 11.58 -2.80
N TYR A 109 12.92 11.40 -1.60
CA TYR A 109 12.29 11.81 -0.36
C TYR A 109 13.34 12.14 0.69
N ARG A 110 13.36 13.39 1.17
CA ARG A 110 14.27 13.87 2.22
C ARG A 110 15.73 13.52 1.96
N GLY A 111 16.16 13.65 0.71
CA GLY A 111 17.53 13.38 0.27
C GLY A 111 17.85 11.91 0.01
N GLN A 112 16.85 11.02 0.02
CA GLN A 112 17.01 9.62 -0.39
C GLN A 112 16.38 9.37 -1.76
N GLU A 113 17.01 8.52 -2.57
CA GLU A 113 16.48 8.06 -3.84
C GLU A 113 15.60 6.83 -3.58
N LEU A 114 14.27 7.00 -3.53
CA LEU A 114 13.37 5.92 -3.15
C LEU A 114 13.16 4.91 -4.26
N ALA A 115 12.80 5.36 -5.46
CA ALA A 115 12.45 4.47 -6.56
C ALA A 115 12.60 5.17 -7.92
N VAL A 116 12.67 4.38 -9.00
CA VAL A 116 12.45 4.86 -10.37
C VAL A 116 11.08 4.40 -10.84
N MET A 117 10.22 5.32 -11.24
CA MET A 117 8.91 5.04 -11.82
C MET A 117 8.98 5.20 -13.34
N THR A 118 8.44 4.25 -14.10
CA THR A 118 8.15 4.44 -15.53
C THR A 118 6.69 4.87 -15.67
N VAL A 119 6.44 6.02 -16.29
CA VAL A 119 5.09 6.54 -16.49
C VAL A 119 4.42 5.78 -17.62
N GLU A 120 3.36 5.05 -17.32
CA GLU A 120 2.61 4.24 -18.29
C GLU A 120 1.20 4.81 -18.51
N SER A 121 0.71 5.66 -17.60
CA SER A 121 -0.57 6.35 -17.67
C SER A 121 -0.46 7.74 -17.04
N LYS A 122 -1.05 8.76 -17.66
CA LYS A 122 -1.20 10.12 -17.12
C LYS A 122 -2.61 10.63 -17.43
N TRP A 123 -3.33 11.11 -16.42
CA TRP A 123 -4.69 11.64 -16.59
C TRP A 123 -5.01 12.71 -15.54
N GLU A 124 -6.05 13.50 -15.81
CA GLU A 124 -6.66 14.38 -14.80
C GLU A 124 -7.85 13.63 -14.18
N PRO A 125 -7.84 13.36 -12.86
CA PRO A 125 -8.91 12.63 -12.20
C PRO A 125 -10.12 13.54 -11.90
N ASP A 126 -11.32 12.94 -11.87
CA ASP A 126 -12.48 13.56 -11.22
C ASP A 126 -12.36 13.37 -9.71
N LYS A 127 -11.72 14.34 -9.06
CA LYS A 127 -11.46 14.35 -7.61
C LYS A 127 -12.73 14.31 -6.76
N ALA A 128 -13.84 14.87 -7.25
CA ALA A 128 -15.12 14.83 -6.52
C ALA A 128 -15.73 13.43 -6.56
N ARG A 129 -15.65 12.77 -7.73
CA ARG A 129 -16.06 11.38 -7.89
C ARG A 129 -15.20 10.43 -7.06
N GLU A 130 -13.89 10.64 -7.03
CA GLU A 130 -12.98 9.87 -6.16
C GLU A 130 -13.34 10.01 -4.70
N ALA A 131 -13.53 11.25 -4.23
CA ALA A 131 -13.92 11.52 -2.85
C ALA A 131 -15.20 10.77 -2.46
N LEU A 132 -16.24 10.84 -3.29
CA LEU A 132 -17.50 10.16 -3.05
C LEU A 132 -17.33 8.63 -3.08
N GLY A 133 -16.61 8.08 -4.05
CA GLY A 133 -16.40 6.63 -4.19
C GLY A 133 -15.57 6.03 -3.04
N CYS A 134 -14.51 6.71 -2.64
CA CYS A 134 -13.55 6.23 -1.63
C CYS A 134 -13.99 6.51 -0.19
N TYR A 135 -14.68 7.62 0.06
CA TYR A 135 -14.98 8.10 1.41
C TYR A 135 -16.48 8.30 1.68
N GLY A 136 -17.35 8.03 0.69
CA GLY A 136 -18.79 8.16 0.82
C GLY A 136 -19.29 9.60 0.92
N THR A 137 -18.41 10.60 0.73
CA THR A 137 -18.75 12.02 0.80
C THR A 137 -17.80 12.84 -0.05
N SER A 138 -18.29 13.97 -0.58
CA SER A 138 -17.48 15.00 -1.24
C SER A 138 -17.30 16.26 -0.38
N SER A 139 -17.67 16.20 0.90
CA SER A 139 -17.54 17.33 1.82
C SER A 139 -16.08 17.58 2.18
N ILE A 140 -15.63 18.83 2.01
CA ILE A 140 -14.26 19.26 2.35
C ILE A 140 -13.94 19.16 3.85
N GLU A 141 -14.97 19.05 4.71
CA GLU A 141 -14.79 18.81 6.15
C GLU A 141 -14.20 17.41 6.43
N HIS A 142 -14.34 16.46 5.51
CA HIS A 142 -13.70 15.16 5.64
C HIS A 142 -12.21 15.28 5.32
N PRO A 143 -11.28 14.89 6.22
CA PRO A 143 -9.84 15.11 6.03
C PRO A 143 -9.28 14.55 4.74
N ALA A 144 -9.76 13.37 4.31
CA ALA A 144 -9.29 12.77 3.07
C ALA A 144 -9.84 13.46 1.81
N VAL A 145 -11.04 14.05 1.88
CA VAL A 145 -11.60 14.82 0.76
C VAL A 145 -10.84 16.14 0.61
N LYS A 146 -10.53 16.78 1.73
CA LYS A 146 -9.62 17.94 1.76
C LYS A 146 -8.28 17.61 1.12
N MET A 147 -7.64 16.52 1.53
CA MET A 147 -6.37 16.07 0.96
C MET A 147 -6.46 15.85 -0.56
N ILE A 148 -7.48 15.13 -1.05
CA ILE A 148 -7.68 14.94 -2.50
C ILE A 148 -7.80 16.30 -3.22
N ALA A 149 -8.60 17.20 -2.67
CA ALA A 149 -8.93 18.47 -3.29
C ALA A 149 -7.76 19.47 -3.28
N THR A 150 -6.99 19.54 -2.19
CA THR A 150 -6.04 20.64 -1.95
C THR A 150 -4.58 20.24 -1.85
N GLU A 151 -4.28 18.97 -1.58
CA GLU A 151 -2.89 18.50 -1.37
C GLU A 151 -2.39 17.66 -2.54
N ARG A 152 -3.25 16.82 -3.15
CA ARG A 152 -2.87 16.08 -4.35
C ARG A 152 -2.76 17.01 -5.56
N GLY A 153 -1.76 16.78 -6.40
CA GLY A 153 -1.57 17.47 -7.67
C GLY A 153 -2.71 17.27 -8.67
N ARG A 154 -2.62 17.99 -9.78
CA ARG A 154 -3.59 18.00 -10.88
C ARG A 154 -3.65 16.68 -11.64
N PHE A 155 -2.50 16.10 -11.97
CA PHE A 155 -2.41 14.87 -12.76
C PHE A 155 -2.11 13.68 -11.87
N TYR A 156 -2.73 12.55 -12.19
CA TYR A 156 -2.34 11.25 -11.65
C TYR A 156 -1.53 10.47 -12.67
N LEU A 157 -0.56 9.73 -12.16
CA LEU A 157 0.38 8.91 -12.89
C LEU A 157 0.25 7.47 -12.41
N GLY A 158 0.20 6.56 -13.38
CA GLY A 158 0.24 5.12 -13.18
C GLY A 158 1.45 4.51 -13.89
N GLY A 159 1.95 3.40 -13.38
CA GLY A 159 3.06 2.67 -14.00
C GLY A 159 3.98 1.97 -12.99
N ALA A 160 4.85 1.11 -13.52
CA ALA A 160 5.73 0.27 -12.73
C ALA A 160 6.80 1.07 -11.98
N ILE A 161 7.21 0.56 -10.82
CA ILE A 161 8.34 1.12 -10.04
C ILE A 161 9.45 0.10 -9.84
N ALA A 162 10.68 0.60 -9.78
CA ALA A 162 11.87 -0.12 -9.34
C ALA A 162 12.39 0.51 -8.04
N GLY A 163 12.27 -0.21 -6.92
CA GLY A 163 12.60 0.29 -5.59
C GLY A 163 14.11 0.32 -5.33
N LEU A 164 14.64 1.47 -4.92
CA LEU A 164 16.06 1.71 -4.66
C LEU A 164 16.33 1.71 -3.16
N GLU A 165 15.90 2.73 -2.42
CA GLU A 165 16.10 2.87 -0.98
C GLU A 165 14.77 2.88 -0.23
N LEU A 166 14.75 2.22 0.94
CA LEU A 166 13.66 2.41 1.88
C LEU A 166 13.81 3.77 2.59
N PRO A 167 12.70 4.51 2.80
CA PRO A 167 12.75 5.76 3.54
C PRO A 167 13.22 5.51 4.97
N ARG A 168 14.14 6.34 5.46
CA ARG A 168 14.62 6.26 6.84
C ARG A 168 13.49 6.67 7.79
N ARG A 169 13.13 5.76 8.69
CA ARG A 169 12.14 5.99 9.74
C ARG A 169 12.84 6.19 11.07
N VAL A 170 12.23 7.00 11.95
CA VAL A 170 12.76 7.28 13.30
C VAL A 170 12.60 6.10 14.26
N PHE A 171 11.88 5.06 13.83
CA PHE A 171 11.71 3.79 14.52
C PHE A 171 11.86 2.64 13.52
N PRO A 172 12.26 1.43 13.95
CA PRO A 172 12.33 0.26 13.08
C PRO A 172 10.95 -0.10 12.53
N CYS A 173 10.87 -0.28 11.21
CA CYS A 173 9.68 -0.79 10.52
C CYS A 173 10.02 -2.11 9.85
N LYS A 174 9.29 -3.18 10.19
CA LYS A 174 9.46 -4.48 9.53
C LYS A 174 8.67 -4.52 8.22
N THR A 175 9.28 -5.06 7.18
CA THR A 175 8.62 -5.40 5.91
C THR A 175 7.65 -6.57 6.09
N PRO A 176 6.68 -6.78 5.18
CA PRO A 176 5.82 -7.96 5.19
C PRO A 176 6.59 -9.28 5.23
N ALA A 177 7.73 -9.38 4.53
CA ALA A 177 8.58 -10.55 4.55
C ALA A 177 9.20 -10.80 5.95
N GLU A 178 9.74 -9.76 6.58
CA GLU A 178 10.30 -9.86 7.94
C GLU A 178 9.23 -10.15 8.99
N VAL A 179 8.05 -9.54 8.89
CA VAL A 179 6.93 -9.87 9.79
C VAL A 179 6.57 -11.34 9.64
N ARG A 180 6.32 -11.81 8.41
CA ARG A 180 5.97 -13.21 8.12
C ARG A 180 7.00 -14.21 8.62
N ALA A 181 8.30 -13.91 8.52
CA ALA A 181 9.37 -14.76 9.03
C ALA A 181 9.38 -14.90 10.57
N THR A 182 8.69 -14.01 11.29
CA THR A 182 8.60 -14.04 12.76
C THR A 182 7.27 -14.56 13.30
N LEU A 183 6.30 -14.87 12.43
CA LEU A 183 4.98 -15.33 12.87
C LEU A 183 5.02 -16.80 13.33
N PRO A 184 4.22 -17.17 14.35
CA PRO A 184 4.14 -18.54 14.82
C PRO A 184 3.58 -19.47 13.73
N GLU A 185 4.24 -20.61 13.53
CA GLU A 185 3.79 -21.61 12.56
C GLU A 185 2.53 -22.31 13.08
N GLY A 186 1.52 -22.47 12.21
CA GLY A 186 0.30 -23.20 12.52
C GLY A 186 -0.63 -22.53 13.54
N GLN A 187 -0.38 -21.26 13.90
CA GLN A 187 -1.23 -20.49 14.80
C GLN A 187 -1.90 -19.31 14.09
N ASP A 188 -3.07 -18.91 14.58
CA ASP A 188 -3.75 -17.71 14.11
C ASP A 188 -3.05 -16.44 14.62
N VAL A 189 -3.02 -15.42 13.77
CA VAL A 189 -2.46 -14.10 14.08
C VAL A 189 -3.56 -13.06 13.96
N VAL A 190 -3.87 -12.40 15.07
CA VAL A 190 -4.81 -11.30 15.14
C VAL A 190 -4.05 -9.99 15.04
N ALA A 191 -4.17 -9.27 13.91
CA ALA A 191 -3.55 -7.96 13.76
C ALA A 191 -4.47 -6.85 14.31
N PHE A 192 -3.93 -5.96 15.13
CA PHE A 192 -4.62 -4.80 15.65
C PHE A 192 -4.01 -3.50 15.12
N GLN A 193 -4.71 -2.85 14.18
CA GLN A 193 -4.31 -1.54 13.70
C GLN A 193 -4.71 -0.45 14.69
N CYS A 194 -3.75 0.37 15.13
CA CYS A 194 -4.02 1.51 15.99
C CYS A 194 -3.22 2.75 15.58
N ARG A 195 -3.84 3.93 15.75
CA ARG A 195 -3.16 5.23 15.69
C ARG A 195 -3.26 6.02 17.00
N ASN A 196 -3.83 5.38 18.04
CA ASN A 196 -4.08 5.97 19.36
C ASN A 196 -3.30 5.18 20.43
N PRO A 197 -3.02 5.78 21.60
CA PRO A 197 -2.46 5.04 22.73
C PRO A 197 -3.34 3.85 23.14
N ILE A 198 -2.69 2.73 23.46
CA ILE A 198 -3.37 1.53 23.94
C ILE A 198 -3.84 1.75 25.39
N HIS A 199 -5.08 1.38 25.70
CA HIS A 199 -5.67 1.49 27.02
C HIS A 199 -6.45 0.22 27.35
N ARG A 200 -6.97 0.11 28.59
CA ARG A 200 -7.58 -1.13 29.11
C ARG A 200 -8.63 -1.75 28.20
N ALA A 201 -9.48 -0.95 27.55
CA ALA A 201 -10.48 -1.48 26.63
C ALA A 201 -9.87 -2.18 25.40
N HIS A 202 -8.72 -1.72 24.88
CA HIS A 202 -8.01 -2.40 23.80
C HIS A 202 -7.42 -3.74 24.28
N TYR A 203 -6.90 -3.79 25.50
CA TYR A 203 -6.42 -5.05 26.09
C TYR A 203 -7.54 -6.10 26.24
N GLU A 204 -8.72 -5.67 26.69
CA GLU A 204 -9.90 -6.55 26.74
C GLU A 204 -10.33 -7.02 25.34
N LEU A 205 -10.22 -6.15 24.32
CA LEU A 205 -10.47 -6.53 22.93
C LEU A 205 -9.51 -7.63 22.46
N PHE A 206 -8.21 -7.50 22.75
CA PHE A 206 -7.20 -8.50 22.39
C PHE A 206 -7.48 -9.84 23.06
N THR A 207 -7.79 -9.81 24.36
CA THR A 207 -8.08 -11.01 25.15
C THR A 207 -9.32 -11.73 24.62
N ARG A 208 -10.39 -10.99 24.31
CA ARG A 208 -11.61 -11.57 23.74
C ARG A 208 -11.41 -12.10 22.33
N ALA A 209 -10.58 -11.44 21.52
CA ALA A 209 -10.24 -11.92 20.19
C ALA A 209 -9.51 -13.26 20.26
N LEU A 210 -8.55 -13.42 21.18
CA LEU A 210 -7.84 -14.69 21.40
C LEU A 210 -8.72 -15.80 21.98
N GLN A 211 -9.80 -15.46 22.67
CA GLN A 211 -10.78 -16.42 23.21
C GLN A 211 -11.93 -16.74 22.24
N ALA A 212 -11.94 -16.13 21.04
CA ALA A 212 -12.98 -16.37 20.06
C ALA A 212 -12.88 -17.80 19.50
N SER A 213 -14.02 -18.42 19.23
CA SER A 213 -14.09 -19.83 18.77
C SER A 213 -13.46 -20.07 17.40
N ASN A 214 -13.14 -19.02 16.65
CA ASN A 214 -12.52 -19.06 15.33
C ASN A 214 -11.04 -18.64 15.35
N VAL A 215 -10.41 -18.61 16.52
CA VAL A 215 -8.98 -18.34 16.71
C VAL A 215 -8.34 -19.53 17.43
N SER A 216 -7.15 -19.93 17.01
CA SER A 216 -6.41 -21.04 17.62
C SER A 216 -6.08 -20.75 19.08
N GLU A 217 -6.02 -21.81 19.92
CA GLU A 217 -5.76 -21.68 21.36
C GLU A 217 -4.44 -20.99 21.69
N GLN A 218 -3.44 -21.11 20.81
CA GLN A 218 -2.14 -20.44 20.94
C GLN A 218 -1.98 -19.29 19.94
N GLY A 219 -3.10 -18.70 19.52
CA GLY A 219 -3.08 -17.51 18.67
C GLY A 219 -2.37 -16.34 19.33
N VAL A 220 -1.84 -15.43 18.51
CA VAL A 220 -1.12 -14.25 19.00
C VAL A 220 -1.77 -12.97 18.49
N VAL A 221 -1.65 -11.89 19.27
CA VAL A 221 -2.06 -10.56 18.83
C VAL A 221 -0.81 -9.79 18.42
N LEU A 222 -0.79 -9.34 17.17
CA LEU A 222 0.22 -8.43 16.64
C LEU A 222 -0.34 -7.01 16.73
N VAL A 223 0.34 -6.14 17.47
CA VAL A 223 -0.02 -4.74 17.68
C VAL A 223 0.97 -3.82 17.00
#